data_AF-A0A645BFU0-F1
#
_entry.id   AF-A0A645BFU0-F1
#
_cell.length_a   1.000
_cell.length_b   1.000
_cell.length_c   1.000
_cell.angle_alpha   90.00
_cell.angle_beta   90.00
_cell.angle_gamma   90.00
#
_symmetry.space_group_name_H-M   'P 1'
#
loop_
_entity.id
_entity.type
_entity.pdbx_description
1 polymer ?
#
loop_
_entity_poly.entity_id
_entity_poly.type
_entity_poly.pdbx_seq_one_letter_code
_entity_poly.pdbx_strand_id
1 'polypeptide(L)'
;MGREAKYGKELALYWLIRAANQGNEYAQFFLDRADSLHPPSVMLAATRLLHHMSRIFTDNSLPKTGPVEMRIDRKRLQKLREKKIAMGHKPDDHEEYTGPTLSM
;
A
#
# COMPACT_ATOMS: atom_id res chain seq x y z
N MET A 1 -17.93 20.25 0.93
CA MET A 1 -18.28 20.76 -0.43
C MET A 1 -18.81 19.59 -1.24
N GLY A 2 -20.09 19.59 -1.64
CA GLY A 2 -20.67 18.44 -2.35
C GLY A 2 -22.18 18.22 -2.17
N ARG A 3 -22.98 19.27 -1.95
CA ARG A 3 -24.45 19.17 -1.84
C ARG A 3 -25.18 20.09 -2.84
N GLU A 4 -24.64 20.27 -4.04
CA GLU A 4 -25.24 21.16 -5.05
C GLU A 4 -25.29 20.60 -6.47
N ALA A 5 -25.39 19.28 -6.59
CA ALA A 5 -25.95 18.68 -7.79
C ALA A 5 -27.35 18.20 -7.46
N LYS A 6 -28.34 19.09 -7.46
CA LYS A 6 -29.76 18.73 -7.64
C LYS A 6 -29.99 18.23 -9.08
N TYR A 7 -29.05 17.47 -9.64
CA TYR A 7 -29.27 16.78 -10.91
C TYR A 7 -30.20 15.64 -10.58
N GLY A 8 -31.49 15.85 -10.89
CA GLY A 8 -32.55 14.90 -10.60
C GLY A 8 -32.16 13.53 -11.16
N LYS A 9 -32.25 12.51 -10.32
CA LYS A 9 -32.12 11.10 -10.72
C LYS A 9 -32.91 10.81 -12.01
N GLU A 10 -34.05 11.46 -12.16
CA GLU A 10 -34.89 11.46 -13.35
C GLU A 10 -34.18 11.93 -14.64
N LEU A 11 -33.44 13.05 -14.59
CA LEU A 11 -32.69 13.55 -15.74
C LEU A 11 -31.55 12.61 -16.12
N ALA A 12 -30.86 12.02 -15.12
CA ALA A 12 -29.82 11.03 -15.36
C ALA A 12 -30.38 9.75 -16.02
N LEU A 13 -31.52 9.26 -15.53
CA LEU A 13 -32.22 8.12 -16.11
C LEU A 13 -32.70 8.42 -17.54
N TYR A 14 -33.25 9.60 -17.78
CA TYR A 14 -33.69 10.03 -19.11
C TYR A 14 -32.56 9.95 -20.15
N TRP A 15 -31.38 10.47 -19.82
CA TRP A 15 -30.23 10.42 -20.73
C TRP A 15 -29.65 9.01 -20.88
N LEU A 16 -29.63 8.21 -19.81
CA LEU A 16 -29.22 6.80 -19.88
C LEU A 16 -30.13 5.99 -20.81
N ILE A 17 -31.46 6.13 -20.69
CA ILE A 17 -32.43 5.47 -21.55
C ILE A 17 -32.22 5.89 -23.01
N ARG A 18 -32.04 7.18 -23.27
CA ARG A 18 -31.82 7.68 -24.63
C ARG A 18 -30.52 7.13 -25.24
N ALA A 19 -29.44 7.03 -24.46
CA ALA A 19 -28.17 6.49 -24.91
C ALA A 19 -28.24 4.98 -25.15
N ALA A 20 -28.91 4.23 -24.26
CA ALA A 20 -29.11 2.79 -24.43
C ALA A 20 -29.92 2.48 -25.71
N ASN A 21 -30.97 3.26 -25.99
CA ASN A 21 -31.75 3.15 -27.21
C ASN A 21 -30.95 3.45 -28.50
N GLN A 22 -29.82 4.15 -28.39
CA GLN A 22 -28.88 4.39 -29.50
C GLN A 22 -27.81 3.29 -29.62
N GLY A 23 -27.87 2.24 -28.78
CA GLY A 23 -26.92 1.14 -28.78
C GLY A 23 -25.74 1.32 -27.82
N ASN A 24 -25.81 2.24 -26.85
CA ASN A 24 -24.75 2.38 -25.84
C ASN A 24 -24.87 1.27 -24.77
N GLU A 25 -24.02 0.25 -24.88
CA GLU A 25 -23.96 -0.89 -23.96
C GLU A 25 -23.67 -0.48 -22.51
N TYR A 26 -22.87 0.57 -22.29
CA TYR A 26 -22.59 1.08 -20.95
C TYR A 26 -23.82 1.74 -20.33
N ALA A 27 -24.63 2.44 -21.13
CA ALA A 27 -25.86 3.02 -20.63
C ALA A 27 -26.85 1.93 -20.20
N GLN A 28 -26.96 0.86 -20.97
CA GLN A 28 -27.76 -0.32 -20.61
C GLN A 28 -27.25 -0.97 -19.31
N PHE A 29 -25.93 -1.15 -19.18
CA PHE A 29 -25.30 -1.71 -17.97
C PHE A 29 -25.70 -0.96 -16.68
N PHE A 30 -25.78 0.37 -16.74
CA PHE A 30 -26.16 1.21 -15.59
C PHE A 30 -27.67 1.18 -15.34
N LEU A 31 -28.50 1.09 -16.38
CA LEU A 31 -29.96 0.94 -16.23
C LEU A 31 -30.29 -0.39 -15.55
N ASP A 32 -29.68 -1.49 -15.98
CA ASP A 32 -29.89 -2.83 -15.41
C ASP A 32 -29.51 -2.92 -13.92
N ARG A 33 -28.63 -2.01 -13.47
CA ARG A 33 -28.10 -1.97 -12.11
C ARG A 33 -28.59 -0.77 -11.31
N ALA A 34 -29.46 0.08 -11.87
CA ALA A 34 -29.88 1.33 -11.25
C ALA A 34 -30.39 1.15 -9.82
N ASP A 35 -31.13 0.06 -9.57
CA ASP A 35 -31.66 -0.29 -8.24
C ASP A 35 -30.64 -1.02 -7.35
N SER A 36 -29.59 -1.61 -7.93
CA SER A 36 -28.51 -2.27 -7.19
C SER A 36 -27.36 -1.32 -6.83
N LEU A 37 -27.26 -0.16 -7.49
CA LEU A 37 -26.28 0.90 -7.27
C LEU A 37 -26.60 1.73 -6.01
N HIS A 38 -27.08 1.06 -4.95
CA HIS A 38 -27.10 1.67 -3.64
C HIS A 38 -25.65 1.99 -3.23
N PRO A 39 -25.39 3.17 -2.66
CA PRO A 39 -24.07 3.46 -2.13
C PRO A 39 -23.69 2.33 -1.19
N PRO A 40 -22.46 1.78 -1.29
CA PRO A 40 -22.02 0.71 -0.42
C PRO A 40 -22.29 1.13 1.02
N SER A 41 -22.76 0.20 1.86
CA SER A 41 -22.99 0.50 3.26
C SER A 41 -21.76 1.21 3.84
N VAL A 42 -21.97 2.17 4.74
CA VAL A 42 -20.86 2.92 5.35
C VAL A 42 -19.79 1.97 5.90
N MET A 43 -20.24 0.83 6.44
CA MET A 43 -19.38 -0.27 6.87
C MET A 43 -18.55 -0.87 5.73
N LEU A 44 -19.15 -1.19 4.57
CA LEU A 44 -18.42 -1.72 3.41
C LEU A 44 -17.42 -0.71 2.83
N ALA A 45 -17.77 0.58 2.83
CA ALA A 45 -16.84 1.64 2.44
C ALA A 45 -15.64 1.72 3.41
N ALA A 46 -15.91 1.68 4.71
CA ALA A 46 -14.89 1.70 5.75
C ALA A 46 -13.96 0.47 5.70
N THR A 47 -14.50 -0.74 5.52
CA THR A 47 -13.69 -1.97 5.42
C THR A 47 -12.83 -1.98 4.17
N ARG A 48 -13.34 -1.50 3.02
CA ARG A 48 -12.54 -1.33 1.81
C ARG A 48 -11.40 -0.33 2.00
N LEU A 49 -11.65 0.79 2.70
CA LEU A 49 -10.61 1.76 3.04
C LEU A 49 -9.52 1.13 3.91
N LEU A 50 -9.91 0.48 5.02
CA LEU A 50 -8.97 -0.17 5.92
C LEU A 50 -8.14 -1.25 5.23
N HIS A 51 -8.77 -2.08 4.39
CA HIS A 51 -8.08 -3.08 3.58
C HIS A 51 -7.04 -2.42 2.65
N HIS A 52 -7.42 -1.34 1.98
CA HIS A 52 -6.51 -0.66 1.08
C HIS A 52 -5.35 0.00 1.81
N MET A 53 -5.62 0.64 2.97
CA MET A 53 -4.59 1.19 3.84
C MET A 53 -3.66 0.12 4.39
N SER A 54 -4.18 -1.04 4.80
CA SER A 54 -3.37 -2.17 5.25
C SER A 54 -2.35 -2.57 4.19
N ARG A 55 -2.77 -2.65 2.92
CA ARG A 55 -1.87 -2.99 1.82
C ARG A 55 -0.76 -1.95 1.63
N ILE A 56 -1.12 -0.67 1.68
CA ILE A 56 -0.15 0.45 1.61
C ILE A 56 0.84 0.36 2.77
N PHE A 57 0.37 0.10 3.99
CA PHE A 57 1.25 -0.06 5.14
C PHE A 57 2.15 -1.28 4.97
N THR A 58 1.65 -2.46 4.58
CA THR A 58 2.48 -3.64 4.34
C THR A 58 3.58 -3.38 3.30
N ASP A 59 3.26 -2.67 2.22
CA ASP A 59 4.23 -2.34 1.19
C ASP A 59 5.31 -1.34 1.65
N ASN A 60 5.01 -0.52 2.65
CA ASN A 60 5.90 0.55 3.15
C ASN A 60 6.49 0.28 4.55
N SER A 61 5.99 -0.70 5.31
CA SER A 61 6.30 -0.89 6.73
C SER A 61 7.64 -1.56 6.97
N LEU A 62 8.16 -2.28 5.98
CA LEU A 62 9.46 -2.94 6.06
C LEU A 62 10.17 -2.73 4.73
N PRO A 63 11.47 -2.41 4.72
CA PRO A 63 12.23 -2.54 3.48
C PRO A 63 12.04 -3.99 3.01
N LYS A 64 11.66 -4.18 1.72
CA LYS A 64 11.41 -5.50 1.12
C LYS A 64 12.62 -6.45 1.16
N THR A 65 13.73 -5.97 1.70
CA THR A 65 14.88 -6.73 2.14
C THR A 65 14.68 -7.13 3.60
N GLY A 66 14.53 -8.44 3.88
CA GLY A 66 14.80 -9.01 5.22
C GLY A 66 16.15 -8.52 5.76
N PRO A 67 16.49 -8.78 7.05
CA PRO A 67 17.55 -8.10 7.80
C PRO A 67 18.70 -7.87 6.85
N VAL A 68 18.82 -6.61 6.43
CA VAL A 68 19.75 -6.19 5.40
C VAL A 68 21.07 -6.68 5.93
N GLU A 69 21.58 -7.77 5.37
CA GLU A 69 22.98 -8.07 5.44
C GLU A 69 23.57 -6.86 4.76
N MET A 70 23.91 -5.86 5.58
CA MET A 70 24.38 -4.57 5.15
C MET A 70 25.59 -4.93 4.31
N ARG A 71 25.41 -4.94 2.98
CA ARG A 71 26.48 -5.27 2.04
C ARG A 71 27.42 -4.09 2.08
N ILE A 72 28.20 -4.05 3.15
CA ILE A 72 29.31 -3.14 3.32
C ILE A 72 30.28 -3.54 2.21
N ASP A 73 30.58 -2.59 1.34
CA ASP A 73 31.64 -2.75 0.36
C ASP A 73 32.92 -3.26 1.06
N ARG A 74 33.57 -4.27 0.47
CA ARG A 74 34.83 -4.85 0.96
C ARG A 74 35.86 -3.79 1.32
N LYS A 75 35.96 -2.69 0.55
CA LYS A 75 36.87 -1.57 0.85
C LYS A 75 36.49 -0.84 2.13
N ARG A 76 35.19 -0.63 2.36
CA ARG A 76 34.67 0.02 3.57
C ARG A 76 34.87 -0.87 4.79
N LEU A 77 34.69 -2.19 4.63
CA LEU A 77 34.95 -3.17 5.69
C LEU A 77 36.43 -3.18 6.11
N GLN A 78 37.34 -3.12 5.14
CA GLN A 78 38.78 -3.07 5.40
C GLN A 78 39.18 -1.79 6.17
N LYS A 79 38.69 -0.62 5.76
CA LYS A 79 38.92 0.64 6.48
C LYS A 79 38.40 0.62 7.91
N LEU A 80 37.26 -0.04 8.15
CA LEU A 80 36.72 -0.22 9.51
C LEU A 80 37.64 -1.09 10.37
N ARG A 81 38.20 -2.17 9.81
CA ARG A 81 39.19 -3.01 10.51
C ARG A 81 40.46 -2.25 10.83
N GLU A 82 41.02 -1.52 9.86
CA GLU A 82 42.21 -0.68 10.06
C GLU A 82 41.98 0.37 11.16
N LYS A 83 40.80 1.00 11.16
CA LYS A 83 40.42 1.95 12.21
C LYS A 83 40.31 1.28 13.58
N LYS A 84 39.70 0.08 13.68
CA LYS A 84 39.65 -0.69 14.93
C LYS A 84 41.05 -1.00 15.46
N ILE A 85 41.96 -1.46 14.60
CA ILE A 85 43.35 -1.76 14.98
C ILE A 85 44.08 -0.50 15.45
N ALA A 86 43.90 0.63 14.76
CA ALA A 86 44.49 1.91 15.17
C ALA A 86 43.97 2.42 16.54
N MET A 87 42.77 2.01 16.94
CA MET A 87 42.21 2.29 18.27
C MET A 87 42.69 1.30 19.35
N GLY A 88 43.61 0.38 19.01
CA GLY A 88 44.20 -0.58 19.95
C GLY A 88 43.47 -1.92 20.04
N HIS A 89 42.45 -2.16 19.21
CA HIS A 89 41.78 -3.46 19.15
C HIS A 89 42.65 -4.48 18.42
N LYS A 90 42.54 -5.75 18.83
CA LYS A 90 43.26 -6.85 18.18
C LYS A 90 42.72 -7.08 16.76
N PRO A 91 43.55 -7.55 15.82
CA PRO A 91 43.10 -7.83 14.44
C PRO A 91 42.04 -8.94 14.36
N ASP A 92 41.96 -9.81 15.36
CA ASP A 92 41.00 -10.90 15.50
C ASP A 92 40.02 -10.68 16.67
N ASP A 93 39.72 -9.40 16.94
CA ASP A 93 38.80 -9.01 18.00
C ASP A 93 37.36 -9.34 17.59
N HIS A 94 36.88 -10.49 18.06
CA HIS A 94 35.49 -10.90 17.94
C HIS A 94 34.73 -10.42 19.18
N GLU A 95 33.88 -9.42 19.01
CA GLU A 95 32.90 -9.06 20.03
C GLU A 95 31.88 -10.21 20.15
N GLU A 96 31.76 -10.80 21.35
CA GLU A 96 30.72 -11.79 21.62
C GLU A 96 29.34 -11.16 21.39
N TYR A 97 28.48 -11.84 20.65
CA TYR A 97 27.13 -11.36 20.38
C TYR A 97 26.30 -11.39 21.67
N THR A 98 26.09 -10.23 22.29
CA THR A 98 25.23 -10.05 23.48
C THR A 98 23.83 -9.57 23.11
N GLY A 99 23.34 -9.88 21.91
CA GLY A 99 21.98 -9.56 21.49
C GLY A 99 20.96 -10.59 22.03
N PRO A 100 19.67 -10.23 22.16
CA PRO A 100 18.66 -11.16 22.64
C PRO A 100 18.59 -12.38 21.71
N THR A 101 18.77 -13.57 22.28
CA THR A 101 18.56 -14.84 21.56
C THR A 101 17.08 -14.98 21.27
N LEU A 102 16.67 -14.63 20.05
CA LEU A 102 15.35 -15.02 19.55
C LEU A 102 15.39 -16.53 19.26
N SER A 103 14.94 -17.32 20.23
CA SER A 103 14.59 -18.71 20.02
C SER A 103 13.46 -18.77 18.98
N MET A 104 13.73 -19.41 17.85
CA MET A 104 12.68 -19.99 17.00
C MET A 104 12.50 -21.46 17.35
#